data_AF-A0A349KIW7-F1
#
_entry.id   AF-A0A349KIW7-F1
#
_cell.length_a   1.000
_cell.length_b   1.000
_cell.length_c   1.000
_cell.angle_alpha   90.00
_cell.angle_beta   90.00
_cell.angle_gamma   90.00
#
_symmetry.space_group_name_H-M   'P 1'
#
loop_
_entity.id
_entity.type
_entity.pdbx_description
1 polymer ?
#
loop_
_entity_poly.entity_id
_entity_poly.type
_entity_poly.pdbx_seq_one_letter_code
_entity_poly.pdbx_strand_id
1 'polypeptide(L)'
;MANTVFLEGRDFLGADALRKQTEHDELVGLVMAGKGILRAHYPVFSDGAPVGEITSGAFSPTLGKSIALARVSATSSNMTVEIRGKMQAVECVNPPFVRNGKQVYKPRKT
;
A
#
# COMPACT_ATOMS: atom_id res chain seq x y z
N MET A 1 -5.27 -1.02 9.96
CA MET A 1 -4.92 -1.31 11.38
C MET A 1 -5.97 -2.19 12.07
N ALA A 2 -6.75 -3.01 11.34
CA ALA A 2 -7.82 -3.80 11.97
C ALA A 2 -7.32 -4.79 13.04
N ASN A 3 -6.13 -5.36 12.85
CA ASN A 3 -5.54 -6.36 13.77
C ASN A 3 -5.26 -5.84 15.19
N THR A 4 -5.29 -4.52 15.43
CA THR A 4 -5.10 -3.93 16.77
C THR A 4 -6.42 -3.55 17.45
N VAL A 5 -7.56 -3.81 16.80
CA VAL A 5 -8.89 -3.42 17.28
C VAL A 5 -9.67 -4.67 17.69
N PHE A 6 -10.19 -4.67 18.92
CA PHE A 6 -11.05 -5.73 19.44
C PHE A 6 -12.45 -5.17 19.71
N LEU A 7 -13.39 -5.41 18.77
CA LEU A 7 -14.76 -4.85 18.82
C LEU A 7 -15.73 -5.68 19.67
N GLU A 8 -15.40 -6.94 19.93
CA GLU A 8 -16.25 -7.88 20.66
C GLU A 8 -16.14 -7.64 22.17
N GLY A 9 -17.28 -7.62 22.87
CA GLY A 9 -17.32 -7.62 24.35
C GLY A 9 -16.70 -6.39 25.03
N ARG A 10 -16.35 -5.33 24.30
CA ARG A 10 -15.84 -4.07 24.85
C ARG A 10 -16.39 -2.87 24.11
N ASP A 11 -16.57 -1.79 24.88
CA ASP A 11 -16.85 -0.47 24.35
C ASP A 11 -15.65 0.46 24.59
N PHE A 12 -15.41 1.36 23.64
CA PHE A 12 -14.30 2.32 23.66
C PHE A 12 -14.59 3.50 22.74
N LEU A 13 -13.87 4.61 22.94
CA LEU A 13 -14.02 5.81 22.12
C LEU A 13 -13.77 5.48 20.63
N GLY A 14 -14.81 5.67 19.80
CA GLY A 14 -14.76 5.39 18.36
C GLY A 14 -15.25 4.00 17.96
N ALA A 15 -15.63 3.12 18.89
CA ALA A 15 -16.14 1.78 18.58
C ALA A 15 -17.38 1.81 17.67
N ASP A 16 -18.34 2.70 17.94
CA ASP A 16 -19.54 2.84 17.11
C ASP A 16 -19.26 3.37 15.71
N ALA A 17 -18.27 4.26 15.57
CA ALA A 17 -17.84 4.75 14.27
C ALA A 17 -17.20 3.63 13.44
N LEU A 18 -16.34 2.82 14.06
CA LEU A 18 -15.71 1.66 13.41
C LEU A 18 -16.73 0.58 13.03
N ARG A 19 -17.73 0.32 13.88
CA ARG A 19 -18.83 -0.62 13.57
C ARG A 19 -19.66 -0.19 12.36
N LYS A 20 -19.77 1.13 12.13
CA LYS A 20 -20.51 1.71 11.00
C LYS A 20 -19.66 1.91 9.74
N GLN A 21 -18.34 1.69 9.82
CA GLN A 21 -17.43 1.92 8.70
C GLN A 21 -17.55 0.78 7.68
N THR A 22 -18.16 1.07 6.53
CA THR A 22 -18.34 0.11 5.43
C THR A 22 -17.31 0.28 4.32
N GLU A 23 -16.83 1.51 4.12
CA GLU A 23 -15.85 1.86 3.10
C GLU A 23 -14.60 2.45 3.75
N HIS A 24 -13.44 2.07 3.23
CA HIS A 24 -12.17 2.58 3.67
C HIS A 24 -11.10 2.35 2.63
N ASP A 25 -10.18 3.29 2.52
CA ASP A 25 -8.97 3.06 1.75
C ASP A 25 -8.09 2.02 2.45
N GLU A 26 -7.51 1.15 1.66
CA GLU A 26 -6.64 0.09 2.13
C GLU A 26 -5.18 0.54 2.11
N LEU A 27 -4.42 0.11 3.10
CA LEU A 27 -2.97 0.31 3.13
C LEU A 27 -2.28 -0.88 2.45
N VAL A 28 -1.65 -0.64 1.30
CA VAL A 28 -0.98 -1.65 0.49
C VAL A 28 0.52 -1.39 0.38
N GLY A 29 1.28 -2.44 0.08
CA GLY A 29 2.68 -2.31 -0.31
C GLY A 29 2.82 -2.21 -1.82
N LEU A 30 3.76 -1.38 -2.29
CA LEU A 30 4.13 -1.25 -3.68
C LEU A 30 5.62 -1.55 -3.83
N VAL A 31 5.97 -2.33 -4.85
CA VAL A 31 7.37 -2.64 -5.20
C VAL A 31 7.62 -2.18 -6.64
N MET A 32 8.65 -1.36 -6.84
CA MET A 32 9.02 -0.86 -8.16
C MET A 32 9.50 -2.00 -9.07
N ALA A 33 8.89 -2.14 -10.25
CA ALA A 33 9.33 -3.13 -11.25
C ALA A 33 10.57 -2.69 -12.03
N GLY A 34 10.78 -1.38 -12.17
CA GLY A 34 11.87 -0.79 -12.96
C GLY A 34 12.83 0.07 -12.14
N LYS A 35 13.41 1.07 -12.80
CA LYS A 35 14.26 2.08 -12.16
C LYS A 35 13.41 3.23 -11.62
N GLY A 36 13.85 3.81 -10.51
CA GLY A 36 13.19 4.96 -9.87
C GLY A 36 13.00 4.73 -8.38
N ILE A 37 12.80 5.84 -7.65
CA ILE A 37 12.54 5.81 -6.21
C ILE A 37 11.14 6.32 -5.97
N LEU A 38 10.31 5.44 -5.41
CA LEU A 38 8.98 5.76 -4.89
C LEU A 38 9.14 6.71 -3.68
N ARG A 39 8.38 7.81 -3.69
CA ARG A 39 8.36 8.82 -2.62
C ARG A 39 6.93 9.10 -2.20
N ALA A 40 6.77 9.70 -1.03
CA ALA A 40 5.49 10.19 -0.55
C ALA A 40 4.84 11.15 -1.57
N HIS A 41 3.51 11.16 -1.56
CA HIS A 41 2.63 12.00 -2.39
C HIS A 41 2.65 11.70 -3.89
N TYR A 42 3.34 10.65 -4.34
CA TYR A 42 3.16 10.20 -5.71
C TYR A 42 1.79 9.55 -5.89
N PRO A 43 1.01 9.97 -6.89
CA PRO A 43 -0.31 9.43 -7.13
C PRO A 43 -0.20 8.00 -7.65
N VAL A 44 -1.15 7.17 -7.21
CA VAL A 44 -1.24 5.74 -7.52
C VAL A 44 -2.46 5.50 -8.39
N PHE A 45 -2.30 4.68 -9.40
CA PHE A 45 -3.32 4.36 -10.37
C PHE A 45 -3.53 2.84 -10.48
N SER A 46 -4.78 2.46 -10.69
CA SER A 46 -5.25 1.10 -10.94
C SER A 46 -5.95 1.08 -12.28
N ASP A 47 -5.48 0.28 -13.24
CA ASP A 47 -6.03 0.24 -14.61
C ASP A 47 -6.12 1.64 -15.28
N GLY A 48 -5.20 2.53 -14.93
CA GLY A 48 -5.15 3.91 -15.43
C GLY A 48 -6.06 4.90 -14.71
N ALA A 49 -6.90 4.48 -13.76
CA ALA A 49 -7.71 5.36 -12.92
C ALA A 49 -6.96 5.73 -11.62
N PRO A 50 -7.02 6.98 -11.15
CA PRO A 50 -6.40 7.37 -9.88
C PRO A 50 -7.14 6.70 -8.72
N VAL A 51 -6.39 6.03 -7.84
CA VAL A 51 -6.94 5.29 -6.68
C VAL A 51 -6.39 5.73 -5.35
N GLY A 52 -5.36 6.59 -5.33
CA GLY A 52 -4.82 7.11 -4.07
C GLY A 52 -3.41 7.63 -4.22
N GLU A 53 -2.64 7.54 -3.13
CA GLU A 53 -1.29 8.09 -3.07
C GLU A 53 -0.33 7.24 -2.23
N ILE A 54 0.96 7.41 -2.51
CA ILE A 54 2.03 6.89 -1.66
C ILE A 54 2.10 7.72 -0.36
N THR A 55 2.03 7.03 0.77
CA THR A 55 2.21 7.64 2.10
C THR A 55 3.68 7.73 2.49
N SER A 56 4.44 6.66 2.24
CA SER A 56 5.87 6.58 2.54
C SER A 56 6.57 5.70 1.50
N GLY A 57 7.76 6.09 1.07
CA GLY A 57 8.52 5.36 0.05
C GLY A 57 10.01 5.58 0.20
N ALA A 58 10.79 4.54 -0.06
CA ALA A 58 12.25 4.54 0.04
C ALA A 58 12.89 3.43 -0.81
N PHE A 59 14.21 3.49 -0.97
CA PHE A 59 14.99 2.35 -1.44
C PHE A 59 15.23 1.38 -0.28
N SER A 60 14.95 0.10 -0.48
CA SER A 60 15.27 -0.96 0.48
C SER A 60 16.61 -1.60 0.14
N PRO A 61 17.68 -1.39 0.94
CA PRO A 61 18.97 -2.02 0.70
C PRO A 61 18.91 -3.55 0.76
N THR A 62 18.09 -4.09 1.65
CA THR A 62 17.92 -5.55 1.81
C THR A 62 17.29 -6.19 0.59
N LEU A 63 16.35 -5.51 -0.08
CA LEU A 63 15.67 -6.04 -1.26
C LEU A 63 16.33 -5.60 -2.58
N GLY A 64 17.20 -4.58 -2.54
CA GLY A 64 17.74 -3.96 -3.74
C GLY A 64 16.68 -3.27 -4.62
N LYS A 65 15.53 -2.92 -4.06
CA LYS A 65 14.36 -2.38 -4.78
C LYS A 65 13.80 -1.15 -4.11
N SER A 66 13.18 -0.26 -4.89
CA SER A 66 12.33 0.78 -4.32
C SER A 66 11.00 0.19 -3.88
N ILE A 67 10.59 0.52 -2.66
CA ILE A 67 9.35 0.07 -2.04
C ILE A 67 8.58 1.25 -1.45
N ALA A 68 7.27 1.09 -1.29
CA ALA A 68 6.43 2.10 -0.69
C ALA A 68 5.19 1.52 -0.04
N LEU A 69 4.64 2.23 0.96
CA LEU A 69 3.28 2.03 1.43
C LEU A 69 2.37 3.07 0.79
N ALA A 70 1.23 2.64 0.27
CA ALA A 70 0.24 3.51 -0.34
C ALA A 70 -1.13 3.29 0.28
N ARG A 71 -1.93 4.35 0.33
CA ARG A 71 -3.34 4.28 0.72
C ARG A 71 -4.17 4.40 -0.55
N VAL A 72 -4.98 3.38 -0.83
CA VAL A 72 -5.69 3.24 -2.11
C VAL A 72 -7.14 2.77 -1.90
N SER A 73 -8.06 3.28 -2.70
CA SER A 73 -9.48 2.90 -2.69
C SER A 73 -9.76 1.60 -3.45
N ALA A 74 -8.89 1.22 -4.39
CA ALA A 74 -8.99 0.00 -5.16
C ALA A 74 -7.60 -0.50 -5.59
N THR A 75 -7.50 -1.79 -5.91
CA THR A 75 -6.29 -2.39 -6.49
C THR A 75 -6.63 -3.28 -7.68
N SER A 76 -5.84 -3.20 -8.74
CA SER A 76 -5.88 -4.14 -9.86
C SER A 76 -4.55 -4.91 -10.00
N SER A 77 -4.43 -5.75 -11.03
CA SER A 77 -3.17 -6.38 -11.42
C SER A 77 -2.24 -5.40 -12.14
N ASN A 78 -2.78 -4.31 -12.69
CA ASN A 78 -2.05 -3.26 -13.40
C ASN A 78 -2.01 -1.98 -12.57
N MET A 79 -1.09 -1.98 -11.61
CA MET A 79 -0.85 -0.83 -10.74
C MET A 79 0.32 0.01 -11.28
N THR A 80 0.14 1.33 -11.28
CA THR A 80 1.16 2.28 -11.70
C THR A 80 1.26 3.46 -10.73
N VAL A 81 2.43 4.08 -10.70
CA VAL A 81 2.71 5.30 -9.93
C VAL A 81 3.20 6.36 -10.89
N GLU A 82 2.65 7.56 -10.82
CA GLU A 82 3.15 8.67 -11.62
C GLU A 82 4.39 9.28 -10.96
N ILE A 83 5.50 9.33 -11.70
CA ILE A 83 6.74 9.96 -11.27
C ILE A 83 7.12 10.99 -12.33
N ARG A 84 6.94 12.27 -12.00
CA ARG A 84 7.29 13.41 -12.88
C ARG A 84 6.64 13.27 -14.28
N GLY A 85 5.33 13.01 -14.33
CA GLY A 85 4.58 12.87 -15.58
C GLY A 85 4.76 11.54 -16.31
N LYS A 86 5.45 10.57 -15.72
CA LYS A 86 5.65 9.23 -16.30
C LYS A 86 5.00 8.16 -15.43
N MET A 87 4.22 7.29 -16.07
CA MET A 87 3.59 6.15 -15.41
C MET A 87 4.61 5.03 -15.25
N GLN A 88 4.89 4.66 -14.00
CA GLN A 88 5.84 3.61 -13.68
C GLN A 88 5.12 2.40 -13.08
N ALA A 89 5.32 1.24 -13.67
CA ALA A 89 4.71 -0.01 -13.21
C ALA A 89 5.24 -0.41 -11.82
N VAL A 90 4.32 -0.82 -10.95
CA VAL A 90 4.61 -1.32 -9.60
C VAL A 90 3.85 -2.61 -9.35
N GLU A 91 4.47 -3.50 -8.58
CA GLU A 91 3.81 -4.70 -8.06
C GLU A 91 3.08 -4.34 -6.76
N CYS A 92 1.79 -4.66 -6.67
CA CYS A 92 1.02 -4.53 -5.44
C CYS A 92 1.21 -5.77 -4.55
N VAL A 93 1.61 -5.57 -3.30
CA VAL A 93 1.99 -6.64 -2.36
C VAL A 93 1.38 -6.41 -0.99
N ASN A 94 1.25 -7.50 -0.22
CA ASN A 94 0.86 -7.40 1.18
C ASN A 94 2.10 -7.10 2.06
N PRO A 95 2.08 -6.03 2.87
CA PRO A 95 3.14 -5.80 3.86
C PRO A 95 3.13 -6.86 4.97
N PRO A 96 4.26 -7.09 5.67
CA PRO A 96 5.53 -6.38 5.58
C PRO A 96 6.43 -6.82 4.41
N PHE A 97 7.40 -5.97 4.05
CA PHE A 97 8.37 -6.25 2.98
C PHE A 97 9.48 -7.23 3.39
N VAL A 98 10.06 -7.00 4.57
CA VAL A 98 11.23 -7.72 5.09
C VAL A 98 10.97 -8.11 6.53
N ARG A 99 11.42 -9.31 6.93
CA ARG A 99 11.48 -9.73 8.33
C ARG A 99 12.75 -10.54 8.57
N ASN A 100 13.47 -10.24 9.64
CA ASN A 100 14.71 -10.93 10.02
C ASN A 100 15.72 -11.01 8.85
N GLY A 101 15.88 -9.90 8.11
CA GLY A 101 16.80 -9.80 6.97
C GLY A 101 16.35 -10.51 5.68
N LYS A 102 15.17 -11.14 5.65
CA LYS A 102 14.66 -11.89 4.49
C LYS A 102 13.42 -11.21 3.90
N GLN A 103 13.26 -11.31 2.58
CA GLN A 103 12.03 -10.92 1.90
C GLN A 103 10.87 -11.80 2.38
N VAL A 104 9.73 -11.18 2.73
CA VAL A 104 8.53 -11.91 3.21
C VAL A 104 7.22 -11.46 2.55
N TYR A 105 7.22 -10.35 1.79
CA TYR A 105 6.01 -9.90 1.12
C TYR A 105 5.53 -10.93 0.10
N LYS A 106 4.21 -10.95 -0.12
CA LYS A 106 3.55 -11.78 -1.12
C LYS A 106 2.78 -10.87 -2.08
N PRO A 107 2.69 -11.24 -3.38
CA PRO A 107 1.80 -10.55 -4.31
C PRO A 107 0.40 -10.45 -3.72
N ARG A 108 -0.21 -9.27 -3.84
CA ARG A 108 -1.60 -9.09 -3.45
C ARG A 108 -2.46 -9.80 -4.50
N LYS A 109 -3.40 -10.64 -4.06
CA LYS A 109 -4.42 -11.17 -4.97
C LYS A 109 -5.38 -10.02 -5.26
N THR A 110 -5.46 -9.68 -6.54
CA THR A 110 -6.45 -8.76 -7.08
C THR A 110 -7.83 -9.40 -7.12
#